data_AF-A0A936NBW4-F1
#
_entry.id   AF-A0A936NBW4-F1
#
_cell.length_a   1.000
_cell.length_b   1.000
_cell.length_c   1.000
_cell.angle_alpha   90.00
_cell.angle_beta   90.00
_cell.angle_gamma   90.00
#
_symmetry.space_group_name_H-M   'P 1'
#
loop_
_entity.id
_entity.type
_entity.pdbx_description
1 polymer ?
#
loop_
_entity_poly.entity_id
_entity_poly.type
_entity_poly.pdbx_seq_one_letter_code
_entity_poly.pdbx_strand_id
1 'polypeptide(L)' 'MIHAYRNHWRSFETEDPAVTMYIGPTFNADPLEVGVVVDGDDAVVIQAMPARDKFLRGWWKP' A
#
# COMPACT_ATOMS: atom_id res chain seq x y z
N MET A 1 -3.37 -8.17 3.99
CA MET A 1 -3.00 -6.80 4.39
C MET A 1 -1.53 -6.71 4.84
N ILE A 2 -1.12 -7.31 5.96
CA ILE A 2 0.29 -7.22 6.43
C ILE A 2 1.29 -7.75 5.39
N HIS A 3 0.93 -8.79 4.64
CA HIS A 3 1.77 -9.30 3.55
C HIS A 3 2.06 -8.22 2.49
N ALA A 4 1.01 -7.52 2.01
CA ALA A 4 1.13 -6.42 1.05
C ALA A 4 1.99 -5.27 1.58
N TYR A 5 1.88 -4.94 2.87
CA TYR A 5 2.70 -3.91 3.51
C TYR A 5 4.18 -4.33 3.59
N ARG A 6 4.46 -5.52 4.12
CA ARG A 6 5.84 -6.03 4.31
C ARG A 6 6.55 -6.40 3.01
N ASN A 7 5.79 -6.71 1.95
CA ASN A 7 6.29 -7.14 0.65
C ASN A 7 5.72 -6.26 -0.47
N HIS A 8 5.63 -4.96 -0.23
CA HIS A 8 5.08 -4.03 -1.20
C HIS A 8 5.96 -3.97 -2.45
N TRP A 9 5.32 -3.74 -3.59
CA TRP A 9 5.98 -3.51 -4.87
C TRP A 9 6.40 -2.06 -5.04
N ARG A 10 5.56 -1.13 -4.54
CA ARG A 10 5.79 0.32 -4.62
C ARG A 10 5.24 1.04 -3.40
N SER A 11 5.88 2.15 -3.04
CA SER A 11 5.36 3.14 -2.10
C SER A 11 5.05 4.45 -2.83
N PHE A 12 4.11 5.21 -2.27
CA PHE A 12 3.71 6.52 -2.75
C PHE A 12 3.55 7.45 -1.55
N GLU A 13 4.19 8.61 -1.62
CA GLU A 13 3.90 9.72 -0.71
C GLU A 13 2.51 10.27 -1.02
N THR A 14 1.82 10.75 0.01
CA THR A 14 0.53 11.42 -0.15
C THR A 14 0.66 12.91 0.11
N GLU A 15 -0.43 13.66 -0.09
CA GLU A 15 -0.48 15.07 0.30
C GLU A 15 -0.34 15.26 1.82
N ASP A 16 -0.68 14.24 2.60
CA ASP A 16 -0.38 14.18 4.02
C ASP A 16 0.98 13.50 4.22
N PRO A 17 2.02 14.22 4.69
CA PRO A 17 3.35 13.65 4.89
C PRO A 17 3.40 12.57 5.97
N ALA A 18 2.39 12.49 6.84
CA ALA A 18 2.28 11.42 7.83
C ALA A 18 1.76 10.11 7.22
N VAL A 19 1.14 10.14 6.03
CA VAL A 19 0.54 8.97 5.40
C VAL A 19 1.37 8.53 4.19
N THR A 20 1.82 7.28 4.23
CA THR A 20 2.43 6.60 3.08
C THR A 20 1.50 5.52 2.55
N MET A 21 1.32 5.47 1.23
CA MET A 21 0.59 4.40 0.57
C MET A 21 1.56 3.33 0.06
N TYR A 22 1.34 2.09 0.45
CA TYR A 22 2.05 0.92 -0.07
C TYR A 22 1.14 0.11 -0.97
N ILE A 23 1.65 -0.28 -2.14
CA ILE A 23 0.94 -1.15 -3.08
C ILE A 23 1.67 -2.48 -3.12
N GLY A 24 0.97 -3.55 -2.77
CA GLY A 24 1.56 -4.88 -2.69
C GLY A 24 0.55 -6.00 -2.87
N PRO A 25 1.01 -7.25 -2.93
CA PRO A 25 0.15 -8.40 -3.18
C PRO A 25 -0.61 -8.86 -1.93
N THR A 26 -1.78 -9.45 -2.13
CA THR A 26 -2.33 -10.45 -1.20
C THR A 26 -1.54 -11.76 -1.29
N PHE A 27 -1.85 -12.74 -0.44
CA PHE A 27 -1.27 -14.08 -0.58
C PHE A 27 -1.64 -14.77 -1.90
N ASN A 28 -2.67 -14.28 -2.59
CA ASN A 28 -3.11 -14.77 -3.89
C ASN A 28 -2.62 -13.88 -5.05
N ALA A 29 -1.65 -13.00 -4.80
CA ALA A 29 -1.10 -12.03 -5.76
C ALA A 29 -2.06 -10.92 -6.24
N ASP A 30 -3.28 -10.84 -5.69
CA ASP A 30 -4.18 -9.72 -5.96
C ASP A 30 -3.58 -8.40 -5.44
N PRO A 31 -3.67 -7.31 -6.20
CA PRO A 31 -3.08 -6.04 -5.80
C PRO A 31 -3.92 -5.34 -4.71
N LEU A 32 -3.25 -4.90 -3.66
CA LEU A 32 -3.85 -4.26 -2.49
C LEU A 32 -3.12 -2.95 -2.18
N GLU A 33 -3.88 -1.90 -1.92
CA GLU A 33 -3.35 -0.62 -1.42
C GLU A 33 -3.48 -0.54 0.10
N VAL A 34 -2.41 -0.17 0.77
CA VAL A 34 -2.30 -0.11 2.23
C VAL A 34 -1.82 1.29 2.62
N GLY A 35 -2.66 2.04 3.31
CA GLY A 35 -2.26 3.33 3.89
C GLY A 35 -1.71 3.12 5.28
N VAL A 36 -0.52 3.67 5.53
CA VAL A 36 0.22 3.52 6.78
C VAL A 36 0.61 4.90 7.30
N VAL A 37 0.43 5.09 8.60
CA VAL A 37 0.91 6.26 9.36
C VAL A 37 2.00 5.82 10.32
N VAL A 38 3.00 6.67 10.51
CA VAL A 38 4.00 6.51 11.58
C VAL A 38 3.53 7.31 12.79
N ASP A 39 3.32 6.63 13.92
CA ASP A 39 2.96 7.24 15.20
C ASP A 39 4.02 6.85 16.24
N GLY A 40 4.93 7.78 16.54
CA GLY A 40 6.12 7.51 17.34
C GLY A 40 7.03 6.48 16.68
N ASP A 41 7.29 5.37 17.37
CA ASP A 41 8.10 4.24 16.87
C ASP A 41 7.26 3.17 16.14
N ASP A 42 5.93 3.34 16.10
CA ASP A 42 5.01 2.34 15.56
C ASP A 42 4.47 2.74 14.18
N ALA A 43 4.31 1.73 13.32
CA ALA A 43 3.64 1.86 12.03
C ALA A 43 2.20 1.34 12.14
N VAL A 44 1.22 2.22 11.92
CA VAL A 44 -0.21 1.91 12.03
C VAL A 44 -0.84 1.86 10.63
N VAL A 45 -1.47 0.73 10.31
CA VAL A 45 -2.24 0.59 9.07
C VAL A 45 -3.61 1.21 9.27
N ILE A 46 -3.89 2.30 8.54
CA ILE A 46 -5.15 3.05 8.62
C ILE A 46 -6.15 2.65 7.52
N GLN A 47 -5.69 2.03 6.43
CA GLN A 47 -6.57 1.47 5.41
C GLN A 47 -5.90 0.31 4.66
N ALA A 48 -6.73 -0.63 4.18
CA ALA A 48 -6.32 -1.72 3.34
C ALA A 48 -7.47 -2.16 2.43
N MET A 49 -7.35 -1.88 1.14
CA MET A 49 -8.40 -2.14 0.15
C MET A 49 -7.81 -2.57 -1.20
N PRO A 50 -8.60 -3.15 -2.13
CA PRO A 50 -8.11 -3.42 -3.49
C PRO A 50 -7.45 -2.18 -4.09
N ALA A 51 -6.29 -2.38 -4.73
CA ALA A 51 -5.52 -1.26 -5.26
C ALA A 51 -6.29 -0.55 -6.38
N ARG A 52 -6.43 0.77 -6.26
CA ARG A 52 -7.06 1.60 -7.30
C ARG A 52 -6.20 1.67 -8.56
N ASP A 53 -6.84 1.74 -9.72
CA ASP A 53 -6.19 1.79 -11.05
C ASP A 53 -5.05 2.81 -11.17
N LYS A 54 -5.18 3.97 -10.52
CA LYS A 54 -4.16 5.02 -10.54
C LYS A 54 -2.79 4.54 -10.05
N PHE A 55 -2.76 3.55 -9.17
CA PHE A 55 -1.54 2.96 -8.63
C PHE A 55 -0.99 1.81 -9.48
N LEU A 56 -1.81 1.22 -10.34
CA LEU A 56 -1.48 0.04 -11.16
C LEU A 56 -1.13 0.41 -12.61
N ARG A 57 -1.58 1.58 -13.07
CA ARG A 57 -1.48 2.00 -14.47
C ARG A 57 -0.02 2.03 -14.96
N GLY A 58 0.20 1.40 -16.11
CA GLY A 58 1.47 1.48 -16.85
C GLY A 58 2.52 0.44 -16.45
N TRP A 59 2.25 -0.43 -15.47
CA TRP A 59 3.24 -1.44 -15.05
C TRP A 59 2.63 -2.76 -14.58
N TRP A 60 1.51 -2.74 -13.85
CA TRP A 60 0.88 -3.95 -13.36
C TRP A 60 0.00 -4.59 -14.45
N LYS A 61 0.13 -5.90 -14.63
CA LYS A 61 -0.67 -6.73 -15.54
C LYS A 61 -1.18 -7.95 -14.75
N PRO A 62 -2.46 -8.33 -14.89
CA PRO A 62 -3.01 -9.53 -14.25
C PRO A 62 -2.33 -10.81 -14.73
#